data_AF-A0A7C1UGY2-F1
#
_entry.id   AF-A0A7C1UGY2-F1
#
_cell.length_a   1.000
_cell.length_b   1.000
_cell.length_c   1.000
_cell.angle_alpha   90.00
_cell.angle_beta   90.00
_cell.angle_gamma   90.00
#
_symmetry.space_group_name_H-M   'P 1'
#
loop_
_entity.id
_entity.type
_entity.pdbx_description
1 polymer ?
#
loop_
_entity_poly.entity_id
_entity_poly.type
_entity_poly.pdbx_seq_one_letter_code
_entity_poly.pdbx_strand_id
1 'polypeptide(L)'
;LMESFGHWYIPRRRPEYLRRNALVVLGNIGDPSDPATESILIECLNHETAVVRAHAVWAVRRLGLDHLFPRCAMDPTAELDPEVRAEFESEVRPRIGQDGRP
;
A
#
# COMPACT_ATOMS: atom_id res chain seq x y z
N LEU A 1 -26.17 4.48 15.75
CA LEU A 1 -25.48 3.83 14.63
C LEU A 1 -24.67 4.93 13.95
N MET A 2 -23.37 5.06 14.22
CA MET A 2 -22.34 4.34 13.45
C MET A 2 -22.45 4.56 11.93
N GLU A 3 -22.62 5.79 11.47
CA GLU A 3 -22.57 6.01 10.02
C GLU A 3 -21.51 7.07 9.72
N SER A 4 -20.30 6.55 9.58
CA SER A 4 -19.26 7.10 8.69
C SER A 4 -18.33 8.14 9.31
N PHE A 5 -17.64 7.75 10.39
CA PHE A 5 -16.25 8.08 10.78
C PHE A 5 -15.54 9.31 10.13
N GLY A 6 -16.16 10.48 10.10
CA GLY A 6 -15.57 11.73 9.60
C GLY A 6 -14.59 12.43 10.56
N HIS A 7 -14.24 11.81 11.69
CA HIS A 7 -13.57 12.52 12.80
C HIS A 7 -12.41 11.77 13.46
N TRP A 8 -11.52 11.18 12.67
CA TRP A 8 -10.12 11.12 13.13
C TRP A 8 -9.40 12.42 12.80
N TYR A 9 -9.78 13.47 13.53
CA TYR A 9 -9.04 14.72 13.65
C TYR A 9 -7.83 14.47 14.55
N ILE A 10 -6.67 14.17 13.96
CA ILE A 10 -5.38 14.10 14.68
C ILE A 10 -4.78 15.51 14.66
N PRO A 11 -4.60 16.18 15.82
CA PRO A 11 -4.06 17.53 15.85
C PRO A 11 -2.58 17.50 15.41
N ARG A 12 -2.27 18.20 14.31
CA ARG A 12 -0.92 18.51 13.81
C ARG A 12 -0.02 17.34 13.40
N ARG A 13 -0.43 16.51 12.43
CA ARG A 13 0.53 15.93 11.46
C ARG A 13 -0.22 15.42 10.25
N ARG A 14 0.28 15.79 9.10
CA ARG A 14 -0.41 15.68 7.81
C ARG A 14 -0.91 14.25 7.57
N PRO A 15 -2.18 14.07 7.14
CA PRO A 15 -2.80 12.75 6.99
C PRO A 15 -2.01 11.80 6.07
N GLU A 16 -1.20 12.35 5.16
CA GLU A 16 -0.23 11.62 4.36
C GLU A 16 0.76 10.77 5.18
N TYR A 17 1.26 11.27 6.32
CA TYR A 17 2.20 10.52 7.17
C TYR A 17 1.56 9.34 7.88
N LEU A 18 0.28 9.46 8.23
CA LEU A 18 -0.46 8.36 8.85
C LEU A 18 -0.76 7.26 7.83
N ARG A 19 -1.15 7.64 6.61
CA ARG A 19 -1.36 6.69 5.50
C ARG A 19 -0.07 5.96 5.13
N ARG A 20 1.05 6.69 5.06
CA ARG A 20 2.39 6.10 4.93
C ARG A 20 2.66 5.07 6.03
N ASN A 21 2.52 5.45 7.30
CA ASN A 21 2.83 4.55 8.41
C ASN A 21 1.91 3.32 8.41
N ALA A 22 0.63 3.50 8.07
CA ALA A 22 -0.32 2.41 7.94
C ALA A 22 0.09 1.43 6.83
N LEU A 23 0.53 1.93 5.67
CA LEU A 23 1.01 1.09 4.56
C LEU A 23 2.34 0.40 4.89
N VAL A 24 3.23 1.06 5.64
CA VAL A 24 4.45 0.43 6.15
C VAL A 24 4.12 -0.71 7.09
N VAL A 25 3.19 -0.50 8.02
CA VAL A 25 2.68 -1.55 8.92
C VAL A 25 2.06 -2.67 8.09
N LEU A 26 1.18 -2.36 7.15
CA LEU A 26 0.52 -3.34 6.29
C LEU A 26 1.54 -4.19 5.50
N GLY A 27 2.57 -3.58 4.90
CA GLY A 27 3.62 -4.35 4.21
C GLY A 27 4.46 -5.22 5.15
N ASN A 28 4.58 -4.85 6.43
CA ASN A 28 5.34 -5.62 7.41
C ASN A 28 4.55 -6.79 8.02
N ILE A 29 3.27 -6.58 8.36
CA ILE A 29 2.46 -7.54 9.13
C ILE A 29 1.23 -8.05 8.39
N GLY A 30 0.91 -7.50 7.22
CA GLY A 30 -0.25 -7.88 6.43
C GLY A 30 -0.18 -9.34 6.00
N ASP A 31 -1.36 -9.97 5.96
CA ASP A 31 -1.54 -11.31 5.44
C ASP A 31 -1.79 -11.23 3.92
N PRO A 32 -0.88 -11.72 3.07
CA PRO A 32 -1.09 -11.73 1.62
C PRO A 32 -2.24 -12.64 1.19
N SER A 33 -2.75 -13.52 2.05
CA SER A 33 -3.90 -14.39 1.77
C SER A 33 -5.24 -13.76 2.16
N ASP A 34 -5.22 -12.60 2.85
CA ASP A 34 -6.43 -11.92 3.30
C ASP A 34 -7.00 -11.01 2.20
N PRO A 35 -8.22 -11.26 1.70
CA PRO A 35 -8.86 -10.42 0.69
C PRO A 35 -9.02 -8.95 1.11
N ALA A 36 -9.13 -8.67 2.42
CA ALA A 36 -9.19 -7.29 2.90
C ALA A 36 -7.86 -6.55 2.69
N THR A 37 -6.73 -7.25 2.89
CA THR A 37 -5.39 -6.73 2.61
C THR A 37 -5.23 -6.42 1.12
N GLU A 38 -5.63 -7.32 0.22
CA GLU A 38 -5.63 -7.04 -1.22
C GLU A 38 -6.48 -5.82 -1.58
N SER A 39 -7.71 -5.75 -1.05
CA SER A 39 -8.65 -4.67 -1.35
C SER A 39 -8.10 -3.31 -0.95
N ILE A 40 -7.51 -3.20 0.25
CA ILE A 40 -6.92 -1.95 0.75
C ILE A 40 -5.72 -1.55 -0.11
N LEU A 41 -4.88 -2.50 -0.52
CA LEU A 41 -3.73 -2.22 -1.38
C LEU A 41 -4.16 -1.72 -2.76
N ILE A 42 -5.19 -2.33 -3.37
CA ILE A 42 -5.75 -1.85 -4.65
C ILE A 42 -6.30 -0.42 -4.50
N GLU A 43 -7.02 -0.12 -3.43
CA GLU A 43 -7.51 1.24 -3.17
C GLU A 43 -6.34 2.25 -3.06
N CYS A 44 -5.29 1.89 -2.31
CA CYS A 44 -4.13 2.76 -2.13
C CYS A 44 -3.30 2.94 -3.41
N LEU A 45 -3.20 1.92 -4.27
CA LEU A 45 -2.57 2.04 -5.59
C LEU A 45 -3.30 3.02 -6.51
N ASN A 46 -4.61 3.19 -6.33
CA ASN A 46 -5.44 4.13 -7.09
C ASN A 46 -5.61 5.50 -6.41
N HIS A 47 -4.87 5.75 -5.32
CA HIS A 47 -5.04 6.97 -4.54
C HIS A 47 -4.51 8.21 -5.28
N GLU A 48 -5.16 9.36 -5.12
CA GLU A 48 -4.80 10.62 -5.79
C GLU A 48 -3.41 11.14 -5.40
N THR A 49 -3.01 10.92 -4.16
CA THR A 49 -1.71 11.37 -3.62
C THR A 49 -0.58 10.39 -3.96
N ALA A 50 0.47 10.90 -4.59
CA ALA A 50 1.65 10.11 -4.99
C ALA A 50 2.30 9.36 -3.83
N VAL A 51 2.49 10.00 -2.68
CA VAL A 51 3.08 9.36 -1.48
C VAL A 51 2.30 8.11 -1.03
N VAL A 52 0.97 8.10 -1.20
CA VAL A 52 0.14 6.94 -0.86
C VAL A 52 0.34 5.82 -1.88
N ARG A 53 0.38 6.16 -3.17
CA ARG A 53 0.67 5.18 -4.24
C ARG A 53 2.07 4.59 -4.08
N ALA A 54 3.08 5.41 -3.82
CA ALA A 54 4.46 4.98 -3.61
C ALA A 54 4.56 3.94 -2.48
N HIS A 55 3.95 4.23 -1.32
CA HIS A 55 3.95 3.28 -0.20
C HIS A 55 3.07 2.04 -0.44
N ALA A 56 2.03 2.15 -1.27
CA ALA A 56 1.26 0.99 -1.70
C ALA A 56 2.08 0.07 -2.60
N VAL A 57 2.83 0.62 -3.56
CA VAL A 57 3.79 -0.13 -4.40
C VAL A 57 4.80 -0.87 -3.52
N TRP A 58 5.40 -0.19 -2.55
CA TRP A 58 6.31 -0.81 -1.60
C TRP A 58 5.65 -1.97 -0.83
N ALA A 59 4.46 -1.76 -0.27
CA ALA A 59 3.77 -2.76 0.54
C ALA A 59 3.37 -4.00 -0.29
N VAL A 60 2.89 -3.79 -1.52
CA VAL A 60 2.55 -4.87 -2.47
C VAL A 60 3.77 -5.74 -2.75
N ARG A 61 4.89 -5.12 -3.12
CA ARG A 61 6.15 -5.85 -3.41
C ARG A 61 6.71 -6.54 -2.18
N ARG A 62 6.57 -5.90 -1.01
CA ARG A 62 7.01 -6.48 0.27
C ARG A 62 6.21 -7.74 0.62
N LEU A 63 4.92 -7.77 0.32
CA LEU A 63 4.03 -8.90 0.55
C LEU A 63 4.05 -9.94 -0.58
N GLY A 64 4.78 -9.70 -1.68
CA GLY A 64 4.81 -10.60 -2.85
C GLY A 64 3.50 -10.61 -3.65
N LEU A 65 2.76 -9.50 -3.60
CA LEU A 65 1.45 -9.34 -4.24
C LEU A 65 1.55 -8.64 -5.60
N ASP A 66 2.66 -8.78 -6.33
CA ASP A 66 2.91 -8.10 -7.61
C ASP A 66 1.80 -8.36 -8.67
N HIS A 67 1.07 -9.47 -8.53
CA HIS A 67 -0.10 -9.79 -9.37
C HIS A 67 -1.27 -8.79 -9.22
N LEU A 68 -1.22 -7.88 -8.25
CA LEU A 68 -2.21 -6.80 -8.07
C LEU A 68 -1.98 -5.62 -9.02
N PHE A 69 -0.77 -5.40 -9.55
CA PHE A 69 -0.51 -4.25 -10.43
C PHE A 69 -1.38 -4.23 -11.70
N PRO A 70 -1.65 -5.35 -12.39
CA PRO A 70 -2.58 -5.35 -13.52
C PRO A 70 -4.05 -5.11 -13.14
N ARG A 71 -4.39 -5.14 -11.84
CA ARG A 71 -5.75 -4.98 -11.31
C ARG A 71 -6.03 -3.55 -10.83
N CYS A 72 -5.02 -2.70 -10.70
CA CYS A 72 -5.21 -1.28 -10.38
C CYS A 72 -5.37 -0.43 -11.64
N ALA A 73 -6.06 0.70 -11.52
CA ALA A 73 -6.26 1.67 -12.60
C ALA A 73 -5.01 2.54 -12.85
N MET A 74 -4.07 2.55 -11.90
CA MET A 74 -2.76 3.17 -12.09
C MET A 74 -1.96 2.37 -13.12
N ASP A 75 -1.52 3.04 -14.19
CA ASP A 75 -0.60 2.49 -15.18
C ASP A 75 0.84 2.76 -14.73
N PRO A 76 1.63 1.71 -14.36
CA PRO A 76 3.01 1.89 -13.92
C PRO A 76 3.91 2.56 -14.97
N THR A 77 3.57 2.45 -16.26
CA THR A 77 4.35 3.05 -17.37
C THR A 77 3.98 4.50 -17.64
N ALA A 78 2.77 4.93 -17.25
CA ALA A 78 2.30 6.32 -17.36
C ALA A 78 2.47 7.12 -16.06
N GLU A 79 2.87 6.49 -14.95
CA GLU A 79 3.17 7.18 -13.70
C GLU A 79 4.39 8.09 -13.86
N LEU A 80 4.18 9.40 -13.69
CA LEU A 80 5.19 10.43 -13.86
C LEU A 80 5.77 10.90 -12.53
N ASP A 81 5.14 10.56 -11.41
CA ASP A 81 5.61 10.98 -10.10
C ASP A 81 6.93 10.26 -9.74
N PRO A 82 8.01 11.02 -9.45
CA PRO A 82 9.31 10.43 -9.18
C PRO A 82 9.34 9.58 -7.92
N GLU A 83 8.50 9.85 -6.91
CA GLU A 83 8.45 9.09 -5.66
C GLU A 83 7.87 7.68 -5.91
N VAL A 84 6.81 7.60 -6.71
CA VAL A 84 6.18 6.32 -7.07
C VAL A 84 7.11 5.48 -7.94
N ARG A 85 7.77 6.11 -8.92
CA ARG A 85 8.74 5.44 -9.79
C ARG A 85 9.94 4.91 -9.01
N ALA A 86 10.46 5.69 -8.07
CA ALA A 86 11.57 5.25 -7.21
C ALA A 86 11.19 3.98 -6.42
N GLU A 87 9.95 3.86 -5.95
CA GLU A 87 9.49 2.66 -5.25
C GLU A 87 9.37 1.43 -6.17
N PHE A 88 9.06 1.59 -7.46
CA PHE A 88 9.13 0.50 -8.44
C PHE A 88 10.57 0.05 -8.74
N GLU A 89 11.49 1.00 -8.82
CA GLU A 89 12.91 0.76 -9.11
C GLU A 89 13.67 0.24 -7.88
N SER A 90 13.13 0.47 -6.67
CA SER A 90 13.75 0.04 -5.43
C SER A 90 13.88 -1.48 -5.35
N GLU A 91 14.94 -1.98 -4.70
CA GLU A 91 15.04 -3.40 -4.37
C GLU A 91 14.24 -3.70 -3.10
N VAL A 92 12.97 -4.07 -3.26
CA VAL A 92 12.17 -4.57 -2.14
C VAL A 92 12.39 -6.06 -2.01
N ARG A 93 13.06 -6.50 -0.94
CA ARG A 93 13.14 -7.93 -0.61
C ARG A 93 11.74 -8.43 -0.25
N PRO A 94 11.16 -9.42 -0.96
CA PRO A 94 9.89 -10.01 -0.56
C PRO A 94 9.99 -10.60 0.84
N ARG A 95 8.90 -10.55 1.59
CA ARG A 95 8.78 -11.27 2.86
C ARG A 95 8.74 -12.77 2.54
N ILE A 96 9.89 -13.45 2.68
CA ILE A 96 9.98 -14.92 2.60
C ILE A 96 8.96 -15.49 3.61
N GLY A 97 8.11 -16.40 3.14
CA GLY A 97 6.88 -16.80 3.80
C GLY A 97 7.04 -17.12 5.28
N GLN A 98 6.11 -16.60 6.08
CA GLN A 98 5.65 -17.28 7.29
C GLN A 98 4.69 -18.41 6.84
N ASP A 99 5.12 -19.26 5.90
CA ASP A 99 4.45 -20.52 5.62
C ASP A 99 4.93 -21.54 6.66
N GLY A 100 4.73 -21.18 7.93
CA GLY A 100 4.73 -22.13 9.03
C GLY A 100 3.36 -22.80 9.07
N ARG A 101 3.07 -23.67 8.10
CA ARG A 101 2.06 -24.71 8.31
C ARG A 101 2.75 -25.89 9.00
N PRO A 102 2.29 -26.35 10.19
CA PRO A 102 2.70 -27.65 10.71
C PRO A 102 2.25 -28.80 9.79
#